data_AF-A0A1G6MBC4-F1
#
_entry.id   AF-A0A1G6MBC4-F1
#
_cell.length_a   1.000
_cell.length_b   1.000
_cell.length_c   1.000
_cell.angle_alpha   90.00
_cell.angle_beta   90.00
_cell.angle_gamma   90.00
#
_symmetry.space_group_name_H-M   'P 1'
#
loop_
_entity.id
_entity.type
_entity.pdbx_description
1 polymer ?
#
loop_
_entity_poly.entity_id
_entity_poly.type
_entity_poly.pdbx_seq_one_letter_code
_entity_poly.pdbx_strand_id
1 'polypeptide(L)'
;MGTGQQAGVGSVETADEAPHGQEQVRRLLRVRCAAEQLATARLLERCADSAATPALAVLLRERAGERRRRGERLLAGPPEAGPVPARRAAANT
;
A
#
# COMPACT_ATOMS: atom_id res chain seq x y z
N MET A 1 59.93 -25.55 4.63
CA MET A 1 59.66 -24.95 5.95
C MET A 1 59.10 -23.56 5.70
N GLY A 2 57.81 -23.34 5.99
CA GLY A 2 57.09 -22.11 5.69
C GLY A 2 55.64 -22.38 5.31
N THR A 3 54.85 -22.88 6.26
CA THR A 3 53.41 -23.13 6.20
C THR A 3 52.60 -21.88 6.52
N GLY A 4 51.38 -21.81 5.97
CA GLY A 4 50.28 -21.00 6.50
C GLY A 4 50.02 -19.73 5.70
N GLN A 5 48.80 -19.32 5.42
CA GLN A 5 47.49 -19.84 5.76
C GLN A 5 46.54 -19.02 4.88
N GLN A 6 45.64 -19.68 4.14
CA GLN A 6 44.46 -19.03 3.58
C GLN A 6 43.66 -18.38 4.71
N ALA A 7 43.34 -17.09 4.60
CA ALA A 7 42.33 -16.46 5.44
C ALA A 7 41.69 -15.28 4.70
N GLY A 8 40.45 -15.48 4.28
CA GLY A 8 39.44 -14.44 4.42
C GLY A 8 39.44 -13.33 3.38
N VAL A 9 39.19 -13.64 2.11
CA VAL A 9 38.19 -12.82 1.40
C VAL A 9 36.84 -13.25 1.96
N GLY A 10 36.50 -12.62 3.08
CA GLY A 10 35.21 -12.76 3.74
C GLY A 10 34.13 -12.55 2.71
N SER A 11 33.44 -13.65 2.42
CA SER A 11 32.02 -13.76 2.14
C SER A 11 31.35 -12.39 2.05
N VAL A 12 30.97 -12.02 0.82
CA VAL A 12 30.03 -10.95 0.56
C VAL A 12 28.72 -11.35 1.24
N GLU A 13 28.57 -10.97 2.51
CA GLU A 13 27.31 -11.01 3.24
C GLU A 13 26.39 -9.92 2.66
N THR A 14 25.86 -10.17 1.46
CA THR A 14 24.64 -9.51 0.98
C THR A 14 23.44 -10.13 1.69
N ALA A 15 23.40 -10.01 3.01
CA ALA A 15 22.32 -10.55 3.84
C ALA A 15 21.69 -9.51 4.78
N ASP A 16 21.97 -8.21 4.58
CA ASP A 16 21.47 -7.15 5.48
C ASP A 16 20.63 -6.04 4.78
N GLU A 17 20.30 -6.19 3.49
CA GLU A 17 19.40 -5.25 2.77
C GLU A 17 17.94 -5.74 2.65
N ALA A 18 17.61 -6.90 3.22
CA ALA A 18 16.33 -7.57 3.01
C ALA A 18 15.06 -6.80 3.48
N PRO A 19 15.04 -6.02 4.58
CA PRO A 19 13.80 -5.38 5.02
C PRO A 19 13.45 -4.11 4.24
N HIS A 20 14.45 -3.40 3.72
CA HIS A 20 14.25 -2.11 3.05
C HIS A 20 13.71 -2.29 1.62
N GLY A 21 14.23 -3.28 0.88
CA GLY A 21 13.76 -3.58 -0.47
C GLY A 21 12.31 -4.06 -0.51
N GLN A 22 11.91 -4.92 0.42
CA GLN A 22 10.52 -5.41 0.48
C GLN A 22 9.53 -4.30 0.83
N GLU A 23 9.87 -3.40 1.76
CA GLU A 23 9.02 -2.27 2.10
C GLU A 23 8.93 -1.26 0.94
N GLN A 24 10.03 -1.03 0.23
CA GLN A 24 10.03 -0.18 -0.97
C GLN A 24 9.14 -0.75 -2.08
N VAL A 25 9.20 -2.06 -2.32
CA VAL A 25 8.31 -2.74 -3.27
C VAL A 25 6.85 -2.63 -2.84
N ARG A 26 6.53 -2.87 -1.56
CA ARG A 26 5.16 -2.71 -1.02
C ARG A 26 4.66 -1.28 -1.16
N ARG A 27 5.51 -0.29 -0.93
CA ARG A 27 5.18 1.13 -1.12
C ARG A 27 4.88 1.45 -2.58
N LEU A 28 5.70 0.99 -3.53
CA LEU A 28 5.47 1.19 -4.95
C LEU A 28 4.17 0.52 -5.44
N LEU A 29 3.88 -0.71 -4.97
CA LEU A 29 2.64 -1.39 -5.30
C LEU A 29 1.41 -0.65 -4.74
N ARG A 30 1.48 -0.11 -3.52
CA ARG A 30 0.43 0.74 -2.95
C ARG A 30 0.19 1.99 -3.80
N VAL A 31 1.27 2.68 -4.19
CA VAL A 31 1.19 3.89 -5.03
C VAL A 31 0.59 3.55 -6.40
N ARG A 32 1.05 2.47 -7.04
CA ARG A 32 0.49 1.99 -8.32
C ARG A 32 -1.00 1.71 -8.19
N CYS A 33 -1.41 0.95 -7.17
CA CYS A 33 -2.82 0.61 -6.96
C CYS A 33 -3.65 1.87 -6.70
N ALA A 34 -3.15 2.82 -5.90
CA ALA A 34 -3.82 4.10 -5.69
C ALA A 34 -3.98 4.90 -6.98
N ALA A 35 -2.93 4.97 -7.80
CA ALA A 35 -2.96 5.65 -9.10
C ALA A 35 -4.00 5.01 -10.04
N GLU A 36 -4.08 3.68 -10.08
CA GLU A 36 -5.10 2.96 -10.86
C GLU A 36 -6.53 3.29 -10.38
N GLN A 37 -6.78 3.34 -9.06
CA GLN A 37 -8.08 3.72 -8.52
C GLN A 37 -8.45 5.16 -8.87
N LEU A 38 -7.52 6.10 -8.75
CA LEU A 38 -7.74 7.52 -9.04
C LEU A 38 -7.92 7.77 -10.55
N ALA A 39 -7.15 7.08 -11.40
CA ALA A 39 -7.32 7.12 -12.85
C ALA A 39 -8.70 6.60 -13.26
N THR A 40 -9.14 5.49 -12.65
CA THR A 40 -10.48 4.92 -12.86
C THR A 40 -11.57 5.91 -12.42
N ALA A 41 -11.40 6.56 -11.27
CA ALA A 41 -12.34 7.57 -10.80
C ALA A 41 -12.51 8.71 -11.81
N ARG A 42 -11.40 9.26 -12.32
CA ARG A 42 -11.42 10.32 -13.34
C ARG A 42 -12.05 9.87 -14.65
N LEU A 43 -11.82 8.62 -15.06
CA LEU A 43 -12.47 8.06 -16.25
C LEU A 43 -13.99 7.99 -16.06
N LEU A 44 -14.45 7.48 -14.92
CA LEU A 44 -15.87 7.40 -14.60
C LEU A 44 -16.55 8.77 -14.55
N GLU A 45 -15.87 9.79 -14.04
CA GLU A 45 -16.35 11.18 -14.07
C GLU A 45 -16.56 11.68 -15.50
N ARG A 46 -15.56 11.49 -16.37
CA ARG A 46 -15.71 11.86 -17.80
C ARG A 46 -16.85 11.10 -18.47
N CYS A 47 -17.01 9.81 -18.17
CA CYS A 47 -18.12 9.03 -18.70
C CYS A 47 -19.48 9.53 -18.17
N ALA A 48 -19.54 10.02 -16.93
CA ALA A 48 -20.75 10.59 -16.37
C ALA A 48 -21.15 11.89 -17.09
N ASP A 49 -20.17 12.69 -17.50
CA ASP A 49 -20.40 13.95 -18.21
C ASP A 49 -20.97 13.72 -19.63
N SER A 50 -20.66 12.57 -20.24
CA SER A 50 -21.20 12.15 -21.55
C SER A 50 -22.33 11.12 -21.46
N ALA A 51 -22.89 10.86 -20.28
CA ALA A 51 -23.86 9.79 -20.09
C ALA A 51 -25.20 10.10 -20.79
N ALA A 52 -25.78 9.09 -21.45
CA ALA A 52 -27.04 9.22 -22.18
C ALA A 52 -28.26 9.49 -21.27
N THR A 53 -28.17 9.15 -19.98
CA THR A 53 -29.26 9.36 -19.02
C THR A 53 -28.74 9.95 -17.70
N PRO A 54 -29.56 10.77 -17.01
CA PRO A 54 -29.19 11.32 -15.70
C PRO A 54 -28.95 10.22 -14.65
N ALA A 55 -29.74 9.15 -14.68
CA ALA A 55 -29.60 8.03 -13.75
C ALA A 55 -28.23 7.34 -13.90
N LEU A 56 -27.78 7.12 -15.13
CA LEU A 56 -26.45 6.56 -15.40
C LEU A 56 -25.34 7.52 -14.94
N ALA A 57 -25.49 8.82 -15.18
CA ALA A 57 -24.53 9.83 -14.71
C ALA A 57 -24.35 9.79 -13.19
N VAL A 58 -25.44 9.65 -12.43
CA VAL A 58 -25.40 9.53 -10.97
C VAL A 58 -24.62 8.29 -10.53
N LEU A 59 -24.95 7.11 -11.07
CA LEU A 59 -24.26 5.86 -10.72
C LEU A 59 -22.77 5.91 -11.05
N LEU A 60 -22.39 6.51 -12.17
CA LEU A 60 -20.99 6.68 -12.56
C LEU A 60 -20.24 7.61 -11.59
N ARG A 61 -20.85 8.71 -11.15
CA ARG A 61 -20.27 9.63 -10.15
C ARG A 61 -20.14 8.99 -8.77
N GLU A 62 -21.14 8.24 -8.33
CA GLU A 62 -21.08 7.47 -7.08
C GLU A 62 -19.91 6.49 -7.11
N ARG A 63 -19.81 5.72 -8.21
CA ARG A 63 -18.72 4.77 -8.40
C ARG A 63 -17.36 5.46 -8.49
N ALA A 64 -17.27 6.62 -9.13
CA ALA A 64 -16.05 7.42 -9.15
C ALA A 64 -15.64 7.85 -7.73
N GLY A 65 -16.60 8.31 -6.92
CA GLY A 65 -16.38 8.67 -5.52
C GLY A 65 -15.86 7.50 -4.68
N GLU A 66 -16.42 6.31 -4.85
CA GLU A 66 -15.92 5.09 -4.20
C GLU A 66 -14.47 4.77 -4.60
N ARG A 67 -14.15 4.87 -5.88
CA ARG A 67 -12.80 4.62 -6.41
C ARG A 67 -11.81 5.63 -5.85
N ARG A 68 -12.18 6.92 -5.81
CA ARG A 68 -11.38 7.99 -5.22
C ARG A 68 -11.08 7.70 -3.75
N ARG A 69 -12.10 7.43 -2.93
CA ARG A 69 -11.92 7.08 -1.51
C ARG A 69 -11.00 5.89 -1.31
N ARG A 70 -11.10 4.85 -2.15
CA ARG A 70 -10.20 3.69 -2.08
C ARG A 70 -8.75 4.06 -2.41
N GLY A 71 -8.54 4.86 -3.46
CA GLY A 71 -7.21 5.34 -3.84
C GLY A 71 -6.57 6.20 -2.74
N GLU A 72 -7.33 7.13 -2.16
CA GLU A 72 -6.88 7.98 -1.06
C GLU A 72 -6.52 7.16 0.19
N ARG A 73 -7.33 6.15 0.55
CA ARG A 73 -7.03 5.22 1.64
C ARG A 73 -5.74 4.43 1.42
N LEU A 74 -5.42 4.05 0.18
CA LEU A 74 -4.18 3.35 -0.14
C LEU A 74 -2.95 4.27 0.05
N LEU A 75 -3.09 5.56 -0.24
CA LEU A 75 -2.03 6.56 -0.05
C LEU A 75 -1.86 6.97 1.42
N ALA A 76 -2.96 7.04 2.18
CA ALA A 76 -2.93 7.36 3.62
C ALA A 76 -2.18 6.30 4.45
N GLY A 77 -1.95 5.11 3.89
CA GLY A 77 -1.33 4.00 4.61
C GLY A 77 -2.31 3.30 5.56
N PRO A 78 -1.87 2.23 6.25
CA PRO A 78 -2.68 1.64 7.30
C PRO A 78 -3.01 2.72 8.34
N PRO A 79 -4.25 2.76 8.89
CA PRO A 79 -4.51 3.60 10.03
C PRO A 79 -3.47 3.24 11.08
N GLU A 80 -2.74 4.23 11.60
CA GLU A 80 -1.89 3.97 12.75
C GLU A 80 -2.77 3.28 13.78
N ALA A 81 -2.37 2.06 14.17
CA ALA A 81 -2.96 1.42 15.32
C ALA A 81 -2.59 2.31 16.50
N GLY A 82 -3.39 3.34 16.75
CA GLY A 82 -3.35 4.10 17.98
C GLY A 82 -3.35 3.10 19.12
N PRO A 83 -2.61 3.36 20.21
CA PRO A 83 -2.35 2.39 21.25
C PRO A 83 -3.66 1.71 21.64
N VAL A 84 -3.77 0.42 21.32
CA VAL A 84 -4.90 -0.40 21.75
C VAL A 84 -4.88 -0.27 23.27
N PRO A 85 -5.89 0.36 23.92
CA PRO A 85 -5.91 0.40 25.36
C PRO A 85 -5.88 -1.05 25.80
N ALA A 86 -4.84 -1.43 26.54
CA ALA A 86 -4.71 -2.74 27.12
C ALA A 86 -5.92 -2.96 28.01
N ARG A 87 -6.98 -3.55 27.44
CA ARG A 87 -8.16 -3.98 28.18
C ARG A 87 -7.64 -5.13 29.04
N ARG A 88 -7.23 -4.78 30.26
CA ARG A 88 -6.90 -5.73 31.32
C ARG A 88 -8.00 -6.77 31.33
N ALA A 89 -7.64 -7.97 30.90
CA ALA A 89 -8.28 -9.18 31.39
C ALA A 89 -8.00 -9.24 32.90
N ALA A 90 -8.90 -8.66 33.68
CA ALA A 90 -9.23 -9.17 35.01
C ALA A 90 -10.61 -9.82 34.80
N ALA A 91 -10.70 -11.09 34.42
CA ALA A 91 -10.36 -12.25 35.23
C ALA A 91 -10.94 -12.10 36.64
N ASN A 92 -12.13 -12.68 36.78
CA ASN A 92 -12.77 -13.19 37.99
C ASN A 92 -11.92 -13.15 39.26
N THR A 93 -12.44 -12.45 40.27
CA THR A 93 -12.53 -12.91 41.66
C THR A 93 -13.72 -12.22 42.30
#